data_AF-A0A3D0M697-F1
#
_entry.id   AF-A0A3D0M697-F1
#
_cell.length_a   1.000
_cell.length_b   1.000
_cell.length_c   1.000
_cell.angle_alpha   90.00
_cell.angle_beta   90.00
_cell.angle_gamma   90.00
#
_symmetry.space_group_name_H-M   'P 1'
#
loop_
_entity.id
_entity.type
_entity.pdbx_description
1 polymer ?
#
loop_
_entity_poly.entity_id
_entity_poly.type
_entity_poly.pdbx_seq_one_letter_code
_entity_poly.pdbx_strand_id
1 'polypeptide(L)'
;MEDIMHIQAGLANEYFKLRYGLEAMNNDEAIYNNKSISLDCARGSYVAFQIVMKADEAFTLNVGDEPYFSRDSAQKFIRVAVDGALDFRLNIIDMAIDNEMYLWGEALLEQAVREMPANRAVSVWVEAAVPAGTSHGVYGGKIRLYIGQLFEEEQAMELSFSVEVYSYT
;
A
#
# COMPACT_ATOMS: atom_id res chain seq x y z
N MET A 1 -17.46 -24.09 -1.96
CA MET A 1 -17.44 -22.63 -1.71
C MET A 1 -16.00 -22.37 -1.37
N GLU A 2 -15.24 -21.87 -2.35
CA GLU A 2 -13.81 -21.57 -2.14
C GLU A 2 -13.68 -20.50 -1.06
N ASP A 3 -12.73 -20.71 -0.15
CA ASP A 3 -12.41 -19.76 0.91
C ASP A 3 -11.78 -18.53 0.27
N ILE A 4 -12.51 -17.42 0.28
CA ILE A 4 -12.00 -16.12 -0.16
C ILE A 4 -11.06 -15.62 0.93
N MET A 5 -9.82 -15.30 0.56
CA MET A 5 -8.83 -14.74 1.49
C MET A 5 -9.36 -13.42 2.05
N HIS A 6 -9.41 -13.31 3.37
CA HIS A 6 -9.90 -12.11 4.02
C HIS A 6 -8.77 -11.09 4.19
N ILE A 7 -8.95 -9.91 3.60
CA ILE A 7 -7.98 -8.82 3.67
C ILE A 7 -8.52 -7.66 4.50
N GLN A 8 -7.65 -7.14 5.35
CA GLN A 8 -7.81 -5.83 5.95
C GLN A 8 -6.85 -4.87 5.27
N ALA A 9 -7.36 -3.71 4.85
CA ALA A 9 -6.52 -2.65 4.27
C ALA A 9 -7.05 -1.27 4.62
N GLY A 10 -6.14 -0.30 4.74
CA GLY A 10 -6.49 1.10 4.96
C GLY A 10 -5.32 2.02 4.65
N LEU A 11 -5.54 3.31 4.84
CA LEU A 11 -4.61 4.37 4.43
C LEU A 11 -4.01 5.08 5.65
N ALA A 12 -2.71 5.31 5.58
CA ALA A 12 -1.97 6.08 6.57
C ALA A 12 -1.22 7.23 5.89
N ASN A 13 -0.90 8.26 6.66
CA ASN A 13 -0.07 9.36 6.18
C ASN A 13 1.39 8.91 5.96
N GLU A 14 2.17 9.75 5.30
CA GLU A 14 3.57 9.49 4.96
C GLU A 14 4.46 9.24 6.19
N TYR A 15 4.14 9.85 7.34
CA TYR A 15 4.93 9.71 8.57
C TYR A 15 4.63 8.43 9.37
N PHE A 16 3.63 7.66 8.97
CA PHE A 16 3.27 6.43 9.67
C PHE A 16 4.44 5.43 9.62
N LYS A 17 4.82 4.88 10.78
CA LYS A 17 5.75 3.76 10.84
C LYS A 17 4.99 2.55 11.33
N LEU A 18 4.76 1.59 10.44
CA LEU A 18 4.17 0.31 10.79
C LEU A 18 5.08 -0.39 11.81
N ARG A 19 4.50 -0.86 12.90
CA ARG A 19 5.17 -1.64 13.95
C ARG A 19 4.55 -3.02 13.98
N TYR A 20 5.41 -4.03 14.11
CA TYR A 20 5.00 -5.42 14.20
C TYR A 20 5.89 -6.19 15.17
N GLY A 21 5.32 -7.19 15.84
CA GLY A 21 6.06 -8.06 16.75
C GLY A 21 5.19 -8.45 17.94
N LEU A 22 5.51 -7.93 19.11
CA LEU A 22 4.70 -8.13 20.30
C LEU A 22 3.32 -7.47 20.09
N GLU A 23 2.25 -8.24 20.27
CA GLU A 23 0.88 -7.87 19.87
C GLU A 23 0.46 -6.46 20.33
N ALA A 24 0.79 -6.10 21.57
CA ALA A 24 0.50 -4.78 22.16
C ALA A 24 1.20 -3.59 21.46
N MET A 25 2.19 -3.84 20.59
CA MET A 25 2.92 -2.82 19.84
C MET A 25 2.49 -2.73 18.38
N ASN A 26 1.69 -3.68 17.90
CA ASN A 26 1.09 -3.62 16.58
C ASN A 26 0.20 -2.37 16.50
N ASN A 27 0.34 -1.58 15.44
CA ASN A 27 -0.35 -0.30 15.27
C ASN A 27 -1.19 -0.21 13.98
N ASP A 28 -1.46 -1.35 13.35
CA ASP A 28 -2.17 -1.47 12.08
C ASP A 28 -3.70 -1.43 12.22
N GLU A 29 -4.26 -1.89 13.35
CA GLU A 29 -5.71 -2.10 13.50
C GLU A 29 -6.54 -0.83 13.22
N ALA A 30 -6.12 0.31 13.79
CA ALA A 30 -6.81 1.58 13.59
C ALA A 30 -6.75 2.05 12.13
N ILE A 31 -5.70 1.69 11.40
CA ILE A 31 -5.50 2.09 10.00
C ILE A 31 -6.53 1.42 9.10
N TYR A 32 -6.93 0.17 9.38
CA TYR A 32 -7.87 -0.57 8.52
C TYR A 32 -9.25 0.06 8.41
N ASN A 33 -9.63 0.92 9.36
CA ASN A 33 -10.88 1.68 9.30
C ASN A 33 -10.78 2.90 8.39
N ASN A 34 -9.57 3.34 8.03
CA ASN A 34 -9.36 4.49 7.18
C ASN A 34 -9.38 4.10 5.69
N LYS A 35 -10.55 4.17 5.06
CA LYS A 35 -10.75 3.80 3.65
C LYS A 35 -10.47 4.92 2.66
N SER A 36 -10.27 6.14 3.15
CA SER A 36 -10.05 7.33 2.33
C SER A 36 -9.09 8.32 2.98
N ILE A 37 -8.18 8.93 2.22
CA ILE A 37 -7.27 9.96 2.74
C ILE A 37 -7.31 11.24 1.90
N SER A 38 -7.27 12.39 2.57
CA SER A 38 -7.11 13.71 1.92
C SER A 38 -5.71 14.23 2.23
N LEU A 39 -5.02 14.70 1.20
CA LEU A 39 -3.63 15.13 1.25
C LEU A 39 -3.51 16.55 0.69
N ASP A 40 -2.55 17.29 1.23
CA ASP A 40 -2.25 18.65 0.81
C ASP A 40 -0.85 18.71 0.20
N CYS A 41 -0.68 19.39 -0.93
CA CYS A 41 0.62 19.52 -1.58
C CYS A 41 0.79 20.86 -2.27
N ALA A 42 1.99 21.45 -2.20
CA ALA A 42 2.35 22.58 -3.05
C ALA A 42 2.75 22.09 -4.44
N ARG A 43 2.37 22.83 -5.49
CA ARG A 43 2.91 22.58 -6.84
C ARG A 43 4.44 22.70 -6.83
N GLY A 44 5.13 21.84 -7.58
CA GLY A 44 6.59 21.75 -7.59
C GLY A 44 7.18 20.89 -6.46
N SER A 45 6.34 20.22 -5.66
CA SER A 45 6.75 19.29 -4.60
C SER A 45 6.40 17.83 -4.96
N TYR A 46 6.27 16.97 -3.96
CA TYR A 46 5.72 15.63 -4.06
C TYR A 46 4.64 15.42 -2.99
N VAL A 47 3.79 14.44 -3.22
CA VAL A 47 2.81 13.94 -2.26
C VAL A 47 3.09 12.46 -2.02
N ALA A 48 2.96 12.02 -0.77
CA ALA A 48 3.12 10.62 -0.42
C ALA A 48 2.14 10.20 0.67
N PHE A 49 1.84 8.90 0.72
CA PHE A 49 1.05 8.26 1.75
C PHE A 49 1.33 6.75 1.74
N GLN A 50 0.68 6.00 2.63
CA GLN A 50 0.88 4.56 2.74
C GLN A 50 -0.43 3.79 2.66
N ILE A 51 -0.38 2.62 2.01
CA ILE A 51 -1.41 1.59 2.10
C ILE A 51 -0.91 0.56 3.11
N VAL A 52 -1.66 0.34 4.19
CA VAL A 52 -1.36 -0.70 5.18
C VAL A 52 -2.34 -1.85 4.98
N MET A 53 -1.83 -3.07 4.84
CA MET A 53 -2.67 -4.24 4.60
C MET A 53 -2.19 -5.49 5.32
N LYS A 54 -3.12 -6.42 5.56
CA LYS A 54 -2.88 -7.73 6.17
C LYS A 54 -3.91 -8.72 5.62
N ALA A 55 -3.50 -9.96 5.43
CA ALA A 55 -4.38 -11.06 5.06
C ALA A 55 -4.32 -12.18 6.10
N ASP A 56 -5.38 -12.97 6.21
CA ASP A 56 -5.47 -14.15 7.06
C ASP A 56 -4.69 -15.36 6.52
N GLU A 57 -4.38 -15.36 5.23
CA GLU A 57 -3.55 -16.36 4.54
C GLU A 57 -2.22 -15.76 4.06
N ALA A 58 -1.25 -16.63 3.75
CA ALA A 58 0.00 -16.19 3.13
C ALA A 58 -0.26 -15.81 1.66
N PHE A 59 0.31 -14.69 1.22
CA PHE A 59 0.08 -14.16 -0.13
C PHE A 59 1.35 -13.59 -0.77
N THR A 60 1.35 -13.45 -2.08
CA THR A 60 2.33 -12.61 -2.79
C THR A 60 1.78 -11.20 -2.95
N LEU A 61 2.50 -10.19 -2.46
CA LEU A 61 2.24 -8.78 -2.76
C LEU A 61 2.96 -8.37 -4.04
N ASN A 62 2.26 -7.77 -4.99
CA ASN A 62 2.83 -7.19 -6.21
C ASN A 62 2.38 -5.73 -6.37
N VAL A 63 3.32 -4.81 -6.46
CA VAL A 63 3.08 -3.37 -6.68
C VAL A 63 3.57 -2.91 -8.06
N GLY A 64 4.05 -3.83 -8.90
CA GLY A 64 4.49 -3.56 -10.27
C GLY A 64 3.46 -3.99 -11.31
N ASP A 65 3.77 -3.69 -12.58
CA ASP A 65 2.88 -3.96 -13.71
C ASP A 65 3.01 -5.38 -14.27
N GLU A 66 4.15 -6.03 -14.01
CA GLU A 66 4.42 -7.37 -14.52
C GLU A 66 3.79 -8.44 -13.64
N PRO A 67 3.16 -9.49 -14.21
CA PRO A 67 2.66 -10.60 -13.44
C PRO A 67 3.82 -11.35 -12.76
N TYR A 68 3.56 -11.86 -11.56
CA TYR A 68 4.51 -12.71 -10.84
C TYR A 68 3.86 -14.04 -10.49
N PHE A 69 4.62 -15.12 -10.66
CA PHE A 69 4.21 -16.47 -10.30
C PHE A 69 5.21 -17.02 -9.29
N SER A 70 4.74 -17.31 -8.06
CA SER A 70 5.59 -17.92 -7.04
C SER A 70 6.09 -19.29 -7.53
N ARG A 71 7.33 -19.61 -7.17
CA ARG A 71 7.97 -20.88 -7.52
C ARG A 71 7.53 -22.02 -6.61
N ASP A 72 7.09 -21.70 -5.40
CA ASP A 72 6.95 -22.67 -4.31
C ASP A 72 5.49 -23.11 -4.08
N SER A 73 4.49 -22.39 -4.63
CA SER A 73 3.09 -22.84 -4.63
C SER A 73 2.18 -22.03 -5.56
N ALA A 74 0.96 -22.51 -5.78
CA ALA A 74 -0.16 -21.75 -6.34
C ALA A 74 -0.70 -20.72 -5.32
N GLN A 75 0.18 -19.85 -4.83
CA GLN A 75 -0.13 -18.90 -3.76
C GLN A 75 -1.14 -17.86 -4.25
N LYS A 76 -2.03 -17.44 -3.35
CA LYS A 76 -2.88 -16.25 -3.57
C LYS A 76 -2.00 -15.01 -3.71
N PHE A 77 -2.48 -14.02 -4.45
CA PHE A 77 -1.78 -12.75 -4.64
C PHE A 77 -2.67 -11.56 -4.32
N ILE A 78 -2.01 -10.47 -3.95
CA ILE A 78 -2.57 -9.12 -3.88
C ILE A 78 -1.76 -8.26 -4.83
N ARG A 79 -2.39 -7.76 -5.90
CA ARG A 79 -1.81 -6.78 -6.81
C ARG A 79 -2.38 -5.40 -6.50
N VAL A 80 -1.49 -4.42 -6.30
CA VAL A 80 -1.87 -3.05 -5.96
C VAL A 80 -1.76 -2.19 -7.22
N ALA A 81 -2.83 -1.48 -7.55
CA ALA A 81 -2.82 -0.45 -8.60
C ALA A 81 -3.33 0.87 -8.03
N VAL A 82 -2.76 1.97 -8.51
CA VAL A 82 -3.16 3.34 -8.14
C VAL A 82 -3.53 4.08 -9.41
N ASP A 83 -4.77 4.55 -9.47
CA ASP A 83 -5.31 5.33 -10.57
C ASP A 83 -5.55 6.77 -10.09
N GLY A 84 -4.99 7.75 -10.79
CA GLY A 84 -5.14 9.16 -10.46
C GLY A 84 -4.65 10.07 -11.58
N ALA A 85 -4.79 11.38 -11.38
CA ALA A 85 -4.33 12.38 -12.35
C ALA A 85 -2.80 12.61 -12.32
N LEU A 86 -2.13 12.17 -11.24
CA LEU A 86 -0.68 12.23 -11.08
C LEU A 86 -0.07 10.85 -11.36
N ASP A 87 1.20 10.84 -11.72
CA ASP A 87 1.97 9.61 -11.95
C ASP A 87 2.49 9.07 -10.61
N PHE A 88 1.83 8.02 -10.10
CA PHE A 88 2.13 7.42 -8.80
C PHE A 88 3.10 6.26 -8.90
N ARG A 89 4.11 6.27 -8.04
CA ARG A 89 5.08 5.19 -7.84
C ARG A 89 4.77 4.46 -6.55
N LEU A 90 4.96 3.15 -6.58
CA LEU A 90 4.72 2.27 -5.46
C LEU A 90 6.01 1.55 -5.04
N ASN A 91 6.27 1.49 -3.74
CA ASN A 91 7.35 0.70 -3.17
C ASN A 91 6.85 -0.06 -1.95
N ILE A 92 7.21 -1.35 -1.83
CA ILE A 92 6.94 -2.11 -0.61
C ILE A 92 7.87 -1.59 0.49
N ILE A 93 7.32 -1.32 1.68
CA ILE A 93 8.13 -0.93 2.84
C ILE A 93 8.52 -2.20 3.60
N ASP A 94 9.82 -2.53 3.59
CA ASP A 94 10.35 -3.62 4.40
C ASP A 94 10.52 -3.22 5.86
N MET A 95 10.44 -4.23 6.71
CA MET A 95 10.63 -4.08 8.13
C MET A 95 12.08 -4.35 8.53
N ALA A 96 12.65 -3.47 9.34
CA ALA A 96 13.93 -3.68 9.99
C ALA A 96 13.71 -4.21 11.41
N ILE A 97 14.56 -5.16 11.83
CA ILE A 97 14.60 -5.66 13.20
C ILE A 97 15.42 -4.69 14.04
N ASP A 98 14.89 -4.29 15.20
CA ASP A 98 15.63 -3.54 16.21
C ASP A 98 16.31 -4.45 17.25
N ASN A 99 17.07 -3.84 18.16
CA ASN A 99 17.84 -4.56 19.19
C ASN A 99 16.96 -5.26 20.24
N GLU A 100 15.65 -5.01 20.25
CA GLU A 100 14.68 -5.57 21.18
C GLU A 100 13.74 -6.58 20.49
N MET A 101 14.09 -7.02 19.26
CA MET A 101 13.31 -7.92 18.39
C MET A 101 11.98 -7.35 17.89
N TYR A 102 11.80 -6.02 17.91
CA TYR A 102 10.68 -5.38 17.25
C TYR A 102 10.97 -5.12 15.78
N LEU A 103 9.90 -5.13 14.98
CA LEU A 103 9.96 -4.79 13.56
C LEU A 103 9.31 -3.42 13.35
N TRP A 104 10.00 -2.53 12.63
CA TRP A 104 9.41 -1.29 12.13
C TRP A 104 9.63 -1.13 10.64
N GLY A 105 8.66 -0.53 9.94
CA GLY A 105 8.81 -0.15 8.53
C GLY A 105 9.93 0.89 8.37
N GLU A 106 10.93 0.58 7.55
CA GLU A 106 12.14 1.41 7.42
C GLU A 106 12.59 1.60 5.97
N ALA A 107 12.64 0.51 5.18
CA ALA A 107 13.31 0.53 3.88
C ALA A 107 12.31 0.41 2.72
N LEU A 108 12.37 1.32 1.75
CA LEU A 108 11.66 1.16 0.48
C LEU A 108 12.39 0.12 -0.37
N LEU A 109 11.70 -0.97 -0.72
CA LEU A 109 12.25 -2.01 -1.56
C LEU A 109 12.28 -1.57 -3.04
N GLU A 110 13.37 -1.93 -3.72
CA GLU A 110 13.45 -1.84 -5.19
C GLU A 110 12.62 -2.94 -5.86
N GLN A 111 12.45 -4.08 -5.18
CA GLN A 111 11.65 -5.18 -5.69
C GLN A 111 10.16 -4.83 -5.60
N ALA A 112 9.47 -4.95 -6.72
CA ALA A 112 8.03 -4.74 -6.81
C ALA A 112 7.19 -5.89 -6.23
N VAL A 113 7.84 -7.01 -5.87
CA VAL A 113 7.16 -8.23 -5.43
C VAL A 113 7.75 -8.73 -4.13
N ARG A 114 6.88 -9.17 -3.20
CA ARG A 114 7.28 -9.81 -1.96
C ARG A 114 6.29 -10.88 -1.50
N GLU A 115 6.82 -12.01 -1.02
CA GLU A 115 6.01 -13.03 -0.36
C GLU A 115 5.78 -12.66 1.11
N MET A 116 4.52 -12.73 1.54
CA MET A 116 4.06 -12.29 2.85
C MET A 116 3.45 -13.45 3.62
N PRO A 117 3.84 -13.68 4.89
CA PRO A 117 3.19 -14.66 5.73
C PRO A 117 1.80 -14.18 6.16
N ALA A 118 0.93 -15.14 6.46
CA ALA A 118 -0.38 -14.90 7.06
C ALA A 118 -0.29 -14.02 8.32
N ASN A 119 -1.28 -13.14 8.49
CA ASN A 119 -1.44 -12.27 9.65
C ASN A 119 -0.26 -11.32 9.94
N ARG A 120 0.59 -11.05 8.94
CA ARG A 120 1.62 -10.01 9.02
C ARG A 120 1.21 -8.79 8.22
N ALA A 121 1.13 -7.65 8.89
CA ALA A 121 0.86 -6.38 8.23
C ALA A 121 2.06 -5.95 7.37
N VAL A 122 1.77 -5.26 6.28
CA VAL A 122 2.76 -4.65 5.37
C VAL A 122 2.28 -3.28 4.94
N SER A 123 3.24 -2.36 4.76
CA SER A 123 3.00 -1.05 4.18
C SER A 123 3.50 -1.01 2.73
N VAL A 124 2.74 -0.32 1.88
CA VAL A 124 3.17 0.10 0.54
C VAL A 124 3.23 1.63 0.53
N TRP A 125 4.40 2.17 0.25
CA TRP A 125 4.61 3.59 -0.02
C TRP A 125 4.01 3.95 -1.37
N VAL A 126 3.22 5.01 -1.42
CA VAL A 126 2.64 5.57 -2.64
C VAL A 126 3.08 7.02 -2.74
N GLU A 127 3.71 7.40 -3.85
CA GLU A 127 4.26 8.74 -4.06
C GLU A 127 4.04 9.24 -5.47
N ALA A 128 3.73 10.53 -5.63
CA ALA A 128 3.75 11.20 -6.92
C ALA A 128 4.44 12.55 -6.82
N ALA A 129 5.22 12.89 -7.85
CA ALA A 129 5.64 14.26 -8.06
C ALA A 129 4.43 15.12 -8.44
N VAL A 130 4.37 16.35 -7.92
CA VAL A 130 3.41 17.37 -8.31
C VAL A 130 4.17 18.41 -9.13
N PRO A 131 4.13 18.37 -10.47
CA PRO A 131 4.88 19.32 -11.30
C PRO A 131 4.59 20.78 -10.97
N ALA A 132 5.56 21.67 -11.17
CA ALA A 132 5.38 23.12 -10.91
C ALA A 132 4.28 23.75 -11.78
N GLY A 133 3.98 23.15 -12.94
CA GLY A 133 2.90 23.57 -13.84
C GLY A 133 1.51 23.03 -13.47
N THR A 134 1.38 22.23 -12.42
CA THR A 134 0.09 21.68 -12.00
C THR A 134 -0.85 22.80 -11.55
N SER A 135 -2.07 22.80 -12.10
CA SER A 135 -3.10 23.77 -11.73
C SER A 135 -3.53 23.58 -10.28
N HIS A 136 -3.92 24.68 -9.63
CA HIS A 136 -4.59 24.59 -8.34
C HIS A 136 -5.92 23.84 -8.45
N GLY A 137 -6.18 22.95 -7.51
CA GLY A 137 -7.43 22.21 -7.44
C GLY A 137 -7.30 20.89 -6.67
N VAL A 138 -8.41 20.16 -6.62
CA VAL A 138 -8.49 18.84 -5.96
C VAL A 138 -8.43 17.75 -7.02
N TYR A 139 -7.47 16.84 -6.85
CA TYR A 139 -7.23 15.70 -7.72
C TYR A 139 -7.60 14.41 -6.98
N GLY A 140 -8.65 13.72 -7.44
CA GLY A 140 -9.08 12.45 -6.88
C GLY A 140 -8.37 11.25 -7.51
N GLY A 141 -8.26 10.17 -6.75
CA GLY A 141 -7.78 8.90 -7.24
C GLY A 141 -8.33 7.69 -6.47
N LYS A 142 -8.07 6.51 -7.02
CA LYS A 142 -8.49 5.22 -6.48
C LYS A 142 -7.30 4.30 -6.34
N ILE A 143 -7.38 3.43 -5.35
CA ILE A 143 -6.42 2.36 -5.10
C ILE A 143 -7.20 1.07 -5.20
N ARG A 144 -6.70 0.13 -5.98
CA ARG A 144 -7.31 -1.18 -6.17
C ARG A 144 -6.37 -2.26 -5.68
N LEU A 145 -6.87 -3.05 -4.75
CA LEU A 145 -6.23 -4.27 -4.29
C LEU A 145 -6.93 -5.43 -5.00
N TYR A 146 -6.30 -5.93 -6.06
CA TYR A 146 -6.77 -7.08 -6.81
C TYR A 146 -6.31 -8.37 -6.13
N ILE A 147 -7.27 -9.21 -5.81
CA ILE A 147 -7.11 -10.41 -4.99
C ILE A 147 -7.45 -11.58 -5.89
N GLY A 148 -6.50 -12.50 -6.05
CA GLY A 148 -6.70 -13.63 -6.93
C GLY A 148 -5.77 -14.78 -6.63
N GLN A 149 -5.91 -15.82 -7.42
CA GLN A 149 -5.08 -17.00 -7.40
C GLN A 149 -4.85 -17.44 -8.84
N LEU A 150 -3.58 -17.55 -9.26
CA LEU A 150 -3.21 -17.96 -10.61
C LEU A 150 -3.95 -17.17 -11.72
N PHE A 151 -4.87 -17.83 -12.44
CA PHE A 151 -5.61 -17.30 -13.59
C PHE A 151 -7.11 -17.15 -13.30
N GLU A 152 -7.51 -17.24 -12.02
CA GLU A 152 -8.89 -17.07 -11.60
C GLU A 152 -9.33 -15.61 -11.68
N GLU A 153 -10.64 -15.38 -11.62
CA GLU A 153 -11.21 -14.03 -11.63
C GLU A 153 -10.75 -13.25 -10.40
N GLU A 154 -10.19 -12.06 -10.63
CA GLU A 154 -9.72 -11.19 -9.55
C GLU A 154 -10.89 -10.47 -8.87
N GLN A 155 -10.90 -10.47 -7.54
CA GLN A 155 -11.76 -9.59 -6.75
C GLN A 155 -11.03 -8.30 -6.40
N ALA A 156 -11.72 -7.16 -6.43
CA ALA A 156 -11.10 -5.87 -6.11
C ALA A 156 -11.66 -5.27 -4.83
N MET A 157 -10.77 -4.91 -3.90
CA MET A 157 -11.07 -3.95 -2.84
C MET A 157 -10.61 -2.56 -3.27
N GLU A 158 -11.50 -1.56 -3.16
CA GLU A 158 -11.17 -0.17 -3.49
C GLU A 158 -10.93 0.68 -2.23
N LEU A 159 -9.90 1.52 -2.26
CA LEU A 159 -9.67 2.64 -1.34
C LEU A 159 -9.62 3.94 -2.17
N SER A 160 -9.85 5.10 -1.55
CA SER A 160 -9.87 6.38 -2.27
C SER A 160 -8.90 7.39 -1.67
N PHE A 161 -8.45 8.35 -2.48
CA PHE A 161 -7.68 9.47 -1.99
C PHE A 161 -7.98 10.74 -2.77
N SER A 162 -7.66 11.88 -2.17
CA SER A 162 -7.63 13.17 -2.87
C SER A 162 -6.38 13.96 -2.51
N VAL A 163 -5.85 14.70 -3.48
CA VAL A 163 -4.73 15.62 -3.33
C VAL A 163 -5.19 17.02 -3.65
N GLU A 164 -5.19 17.93 -2.69
CA GLU A 164 -5.39 19.35 -2.90
C GLU A 164 -4.06 20.03 -3.23
N VAL A 165 -3.96 20.58 -4.44
CA VAL A 165 -2.76 21.24 -4.94
C VAL A 165 -2.89 22.73 -4.74
N TYR A 166 -1.99 23.30 -3.94
CA TYR A 166 -1.93 24.73 -3.64
C TYR A 166 -0.99 25.49 -4.58
N SER A 167 -1.30 26.77 -4.82
CA SER A 167 -0.53 27.66 -5.71
C SER A 167 0.75 28.26 -5.09
N TYR A 168 1.10 27.89 -3.85
CA TYR A 168 2.24 28.47 -3.15
C TYR A 168 3.55 28.25 -3.93
N THR A 169 4.41 29.27 -3.92
CA THR A 169 5.78 29.29 -4.45
C THR A 169 6.73 29.63 -3.33
#